data_AF-A0AAW9EAQ3-F1
#
_entry.id   AF-A0AAW9EAQ3-F1
#
_cell.length_a   1.000
_cell.length_b   1.000
_cell.length_c   1.000
_cell.angle_alpha   90.00
_cell.angle_beta   90.00
_cell.angle_gamma   90.00
#
_symmetry.space_group_name_H-M   'P 1'
#
loop_
_entity.id
_entity.type
_entity.pdbx_description
1 polymer ?
#
loop_
_entity_poly.entity_id
_entity_poly.type
_entity_poly.pdbx_seq_one_letter_code
_entity_poly.pdbx_strand_id
1 'polypeptide(L)' 'MSGKRINREKQTIQKMVALYERAHPNTDPEYYQQLVTYAYKRLDKCRYGEEKPACKQCP' A
#
# COMPACT_ATOMS: atom_id res chain seq x y z
N MET A 1 6.39 14.95 -4.79
CA MET A 1 7.11 14.04 -3.88
C MET A 1 6.15 13.59 -2.78
N SER A 2 6.05 12.30 -2.50
CA SER A 2 5.16 11.79 -1.45
C SER A 2 5.76 12.08 -0.07
N GLY A 3 4.97 12.59 0.87
CA GLY A 3 5.45 13.01 2.18
C GLY A 3 5.58 11.87 3.18
N LYS A 4 5.89 12.21 4.43
CA LYS A 4 6.27 11.25 5.50
C LYS A 4 5.14 10.24 5.78
N ARG A 5 3.89 10.70 5.80
CA ARG A 5 2.72 9.85 6.08
C ARG A 5 2.49 8.86 4.95
N ILE A 6 2.46 9.32 3.71
CA ILE A 6 2.26 8.44 2.55
C ILE A 6 3.38 7.40 2.45
N ASN A 7 4.65 7.81 2.67
CA ASN A 7 5.78 6.87 2.62
C ASN A 7 5.69 5.81 3.73
N ARG A 8 5.25 6.18 4.93
CA ARG A 8 5.00 5.23 6.02
C ARG A 8 3.89 4.24 5.67
N GLU A 9 2.79 4.70 5.06
CA GLU A 9 1.70 3.81 4.63
C GLU A 9 2.17 2.83 3.54
N LYS A 10 2.97 3.29 2.57
CA LYS A 10 3.59 2.40 1.56
C LYS A 10 4.42 1.29 2.19
N GLN A 11 5.33 1.64 3.11
CA GLN A 11 6.15 0.65 3.83
C GLN A 11 5.29 -0.31 4.65
N THR A 12 4.20 0.18 5.25
CA THR A 12 3.28 -0.66 6.02
C THR A 12 2.62 -1.70 5.11
N ILE A 13 2.09 -1.28 3.96
CA ILE A 13 1.46 -2.18 2.99
C ILE A 13 2.45 -3.23 2.48
N GLN A 14 3.68 -2.83 2.15
CA GLN A 14 4.71 -3.77 1.71
C GLN A 14 4.99 -4.86 2.75
N LYS A 15 5.12 -4.48 4.03
CA LYS A 15 5.32 -5.44 5.12
C LYS A 15 4.11 -6.35 5.32
N MET A 16 2.90 -5.80 5.26
CA MET A 16 1.67 -6.59 5.38
C MET A 16 1.55 -7.63 4.27
N VAL A 17 1.80 -7.23 3.01
CA VAL A 17 1.77 -8.14 1.86
C VAL A 17 2.85 -9.20 1.98
N ALA A 18 4.08 -8.84 2.34
CA ALA A 18 5.18 -9.80 2.51
C ALA A 18 4.91 -10.82 3.64
N LEU A 19 4.22 -10.41 4.72
CA LEU A 19 3.80 -11.35 5.76
C LEU A 19 2.72 -12.30 5.26
N TYR A 20 1.75 -11.79 4.50
CA TYR A 20 0.68 -12.59 3.93
C TYR A 20 1.18 -13.59 2.88
N GLU A 21 2.06 -13.16 1.98
CA GLU A 21 2.68 -14.00 0.94
C GLU A 21 3.41 -15.21 1.53
N ARG A 22 4.07 -15.06 2.68
CA ARG A 22 4.75 -16.19 3.36
C ARG A 22 3.77 -17.28 3.82
N ALA A 23 2.56 -16.89 4.23
CA ALA A 23 1.52 -17.82 4.65
C ALA A 23 0.69 -18.33 3.45
N HIS A 24 0.62 -17.54 2.38
CA HIS A 24 -0.19 -17.80 1.20
C HIS A 24 0.62 -17.59 -0.09
N PRO A 25 1.57 -18.48 -0.42
CA PRO A 25 2.34 -18.33 -1.65
C PRO A 25 1.41 -18.39 -2.88
N ASN A 26 1.73 -17.61 -3.92
CA ASN A 26 1.01 -17.62 -5.19
C ASN A 26 1.91 -18.20 -6.29
N THR A 27 1.32 -18.88 -7.27
CA THR A 27 2.04 -19.41 -8.44
C THR A 27 2.46 -18.31 -9.42
N ASP A 28 1.74 -17.19 -9.44
CA ASP A 28 2.09 -16.02 -10.24
C ASP A 28 3.14 -15.16 -9.48
N PRO A 29 4.38 -15.05 -10.00
CA PRO A 29 5.45 -14.30 -9.35
C PRO A 29 5.18 -12.79 -9.30
N GLU A 30 4.26 -12.27 -10.13
CA GLU A 30 3.95 -10.85 -10.18
C GLU A 30 2.77 -10.46 -9.29
N TYR A 31 1.95 -11.41 -8.84
CA TYR A 31 0.69 -11.15 -8.16
C TYR A 31 0.82 -10.16 -6.99
N TYR A 32 1.76 -10.45 -6.07
CA TYR A 32 1.98 -9.60 -4.90
C TYR A 32 2.63 -8.26 -5.24
N GLN A 33 3.51 -8.25 -6.23
CA GLN A 33 4.14 -7.02 -6.72
C GLN A 33 3.12 -6.09 -7.38
N GLN A 34 2.17 -6.64 -8.15
CA GLN A 34 1.08 -5.91 -8.76
C GLN A 34 0.12 -5.36 -7.70
N LEU A 35 -0.18 -6.12 -6.65
CA LEU A 35 -0.99 -5.67 -5.51
C LEU A 35 -0.36 -4.48 -4.78
N VAL A 36 0.94 -4.56 -4.47
CA VAL A 36 1.69 -3.45 -3.83
C VAL A 36 1.74 -2.23 -4.76
N THR A 37 2.02 -2.45 -6.04
CA THR A 37 2.06 -1.36 -7.05
C THR A 37 0.72 -0.65 -7.17
N TYR A 38 -0.38 -1.40 -7.19
CA TYR A 38 -1.72 -0.86 -7.20
C TYR A 38 -2.00 0.00 -5.96
N ALA A 39 -1.66 -0.50 -4.77
CA ALA A 39 -1.82 0.24 -3.52
C ALA A 39 -1.00 1.53 -3.50
N TYR A 40 0.25 1.49 -3.98
CA TYR A 40 1.11 2.66 -4.07
C TYR A 40 0.53 3.74 -4.98
N LYS A 41 0.02 3.34 -6.16
CA LYS A 41 -0.65 4.26 -7.09
C LYS A 41 -1.84 4.97 -6.44
N ARG A 42 -2.60 4.29 -5.58
CA ARG A 42 -3.73 4.90 -4.85
C ARG A 42 -3.27 5.90 -3.80
N LEU A 43 -2.20 5.59 -3.07
CA LEU A 43 -1.63 6.50 -2.08
C LEU A 43 -1.05 7.75 -2.74
N ASP A 44 -0.35 7.60 -3.87
CA ASP A 44 0.23 8.72 -4.62
C ASP A 44 -0.84 9.65 -5.22
N LYS A 45 -2.02 9.11 -5.55
CA LYS A 45 -3.16 9.87 -6.06
C LYS A 45 -4.16 10.27 -4.98
N CYS A 46 -3.83 10.05 -3.69
CA CYS A 46 -4.76 10.37 -2.62
C CYS A 46 -4.98 11.89 -2.54
N ARG A 47 -6.23 12.34 -2.68
CA ARG A 47 -6.57 13.77 -2.64
C ARG A 47 -6.20 14.48 -1.33
N TYR A 48 -6.10 13.71 -0.24
CA TYR A 48 -5.76 14.24 1.08
C TYR A 48 -4.24 14.28 1.32
N GLY A 49 -3.44 13.57 0.51
CA GLY A 49 -1.99 13.52 0.66
C GLY A 49 -1.55 13.25 2.11
N GLU A 50 -0.84 14.20 2.71
CA GLU A 50 -0.34 14.09 4.08
C GLU A 50 -1.42 14.29 5.17
N GLU A 51 -2.55 14.91 4.84
CA GLU A 51 -3.70 15.08 5.74
C GLU A 51 -4.67 13.90 5.69
N LYS A 52 -4.30 12.84 4.97
CA LYS A 52 -5.14 11.65 4.77
C LYS A 52 -5.57 11.04 6.11
N PRO A 53 -6.89 10.87 6.37
CA PRO A 53 -7.37 10.15 7.55
C PRO A 53 -7.02 8.66 7.45
N ALA A 54 -7.39 7.88 8.47
CA ALA A 54 -7.38 6.43 8.29
C ALA A 54 -8.28 6.06 7.10
N CYS A 55 -7.90 5.11 6.23
CA CYS A 55 -8.68 4.79 5.03
C CYS A 55 -10.15 4.44 5.34
N LYS A 56 -10.39 3.81 6.50
CA LYS A 56 -11.73 3.46 7.00
C LYS A 56 -12.61 4.67 7.38
N GLN A 57 -12.01 5.86 7.46
CA GLN A 57 -12.63 7.14 7.78
C GLN A 57 -12.54 8.12 6.60
N CYS A 58 -12.12 7.66 5.41
CA CYS A 58 -12.27 8.48 4.21
C CYS A 58 -13.79 8.69 3.98
N PRO A 59 -14.24 9.94 3.79
CA PRO A 59 -15.63 10.22 3.45
C PRO A 59 -15.97 9.71 2.04
#